data_AF-A0A9D7HNB7-F1
#
_entry.id   AF-A0A9D7HNB7-F1
#
_cell.length_a   1.000
_cell.length_b   1.000
_cell.length_c   1.000
_cell.angle_alpha   90.00
_cell.angle_beta   90.00
_cell.angle_gamma   90.00
#
_symmetry.space_group_name_H-M   'P 1'
#
loop_
_entity.id
_entity.type
_entity.pdbx_description
1 polymer ?
#
loop_
_entity_poly.entity_id
_entity_poly.type
_entity_poly.pdbx_seq_one_letter_code
_entity_poly.pdbx_strand_id
1 'polypeptide(L)'
;MNKEAGTYRVRAEGENVRLYNVNQQVVVNEFLEAVDIDQVAKIGEPFVGDHLSFKIEFPEDRRYNKDSDYYFYINSLDALVKMYQAITLAEPMSDASNIVTLGIVGEVVSKQRNYLDKLMSTYIEGELYKQQQKGLKTINFIDNQIGSVSDSLKQVESRYGEFPWYQWRHDERWDHQRCLFQDRSRLEDERSAVMQKRQYCATILEKLRSSEDFRNVAAPSSSGIDDPVLNNLVIQLTQLYADLAAQNLSTMKSNPTIIAMERKIQNIKVP
;
A
#
# COMPACT_ATOMS: atom_id res chain seq x y z
N MET A 1 18.69 37.44 -23.27
CA MET A 1 18.26 38.27 -22.12
C MET A 1 19.07 39.57 -22.09
N ASN A 2 18.42 40.70 -21.84
CA ASN A 2 19.10 41.98 -21.60
C ASN A 2 19.03 42.30 -20.10
N LYS A 3 20.15 42.12 -19.38
CA LYS A 3 20.24 42.36 -17.92
C LYS A 3 20.06 43.84 -17.55
N GLU A 4 20.57 44.76 -18.37
CA GLU A 4 20.50 46.20 -18.11
C GLU A 4 19.08 46.74 -18.27
N ALA A 5 18.33 46.21 -19.25
CA ALA A 5 16.94 46.57 -19.47
C ALA A 5 15.94 45.72 -18.67
N GLY A 6 16.39 44.69 -17.94
CA GLY A 6 15.53 43.78 -17.20
C GLY A 6 14.52 43.02 -18.09
N THR A 7 14.90 42.68 -19.33
CA THR A 7 13.99 42.08 -20.33
C THR A 7 14.53 40.79 -20.95
N TYR A 8 13.61 39.96 -21.45
CA TYR A 8 13.90 38.78 -22.26
C TYR A 8 13.00 38.76 -23.50
N ARG A 9 13.47 38.10 -24.56
CA ARG A 9 12.74 37.93 -25.82
C ARG A 9 12.30 36.48 -25.92
N VAL A 10 11.03 36.27 -26.24
CA VAL A 10 10.44 34.95 -26.49
C VAL A 10 10.21 34.84 -27.99
N ARG A 11 10.72 33.75 -28.57
CA ARG A 11 10.44 33.37 -29.96
C ARG A 11 9.84 31.97 -29.99
N ALA A 12 8.74 31.79 -30.70
CA ALA A 12 8.15 30.49 -30.97
C ALA A 12 7.56 30.47 -32.38
N GLU A 13 8.01 29.52 -33.19
CA GLU A 13 7.56 29.33 -34.57
C GLU A 13 7.22 27.85 -34.77
N GLY A 14 6.11 27.55 -35.44
CA GLY A 14 5.75 26.16 -35.76
C GLY A 14 4.46 26.03 -36.56
N GLU A 15 4.35 24.94 -37.31
CA GLU A 15 3.14 24.57 -38.04
C GLU A 15 2.45 23.36 -37.37
N ASN A 16 1.12 23.28 -37.46
CA ASN A 16 0.31 22.20 -36.88
C ASN A 16 0.61 21.92 -35.39
N VAL A 17 0.69 22.99 -34.60
CA VAL A 17 1.11 22.93 -33.20
C VAL A 17 -0.01 22.37 -32.33
N ARG A 18 0.29 21.33 -31.56
CA ARG A 18 -0.65 20.74 -30.57
C ARG A 18 -0.79 21.63 -29.35
N LEU A 19 -2.02 21.79 -28.87
CA LEU A 19 -2.30 22.53 -27.65
C LEU A 19 -2.24 21.60 -26.42
N TYR A 20 -1.71 22.12 -25.31
CA TYR A 20 -1.67 21.43 -24.03
C TYR A 20 -2.37 22.26 -22.95
N ASN A 21 -3.40 21.69 -22.34
CA ASN A 21 -4.08 22.33 -21.23
C ASN A 21 -3.33 22.05 -19.91
N VAL A 22 -2.62 23.06 -19.40
CA VAL A 22 -1.80 22.93 -18.18
C VAL A 22 -2.66 22.66 -16.93
N ASN A 23 -3.88 23.19 -16.87
CA ASN A 23 -4.78 23.02 -15.72
C ASN A 23 -5.36 21.59 -15.66
N GLN A 24 -5.72 21.04 -16.81
CA GLN A 24 -6.28 19.69 -16.92
C GLN A 24 -5.20 18.61 -17.14
N GLN A 25 -3.97 19.01 -17.45
CA GLN A 25 -2.83 18.14 -17.77
C GLN A 25 -3.08 17.20 -18.96
N VAL A 26 -3.82 17.67 -19.97
CA VAL A 26 -4.18 16.91 -21.16
C VAL A 26 -3.77 17.61 -22.45
N VAL A 27 -3.42 16.82 -23.46
CA VAL A 27 -3.28 17.30 -24.84
C VAL A 27 -4.67 17.52 -25.39
N VAL A 28 -4.92 18.70 -25.97
CA VAL A 28 -6.19 19.05 -26.60
C VAL A 28 -6.20 18.46 -28.02
N ASN A 29 -7.36 18.03 -28.51
CA ASN A 29 -7.52 17.47 -29.85
C ASN A 29 -7.50 18.54 -30.98
N GLU A 30 -7.25 19.79 -30.62
CA GLU A 30 -7.16 20.93 -31.53
C GLU A 30 -5.69 21.23 -31.82
N PHE A 31 -5.45 21.74 -33.03
CA PHE A 31 -4.13 22.18 -33.47
C PHE A 31 -4.22 23.61 -34.00
N LEU A 32 -3.16 24.37 -33.78
CA LEU A 32 -2.96 25.66 -34.43
C LEU A 32 -2.23 25.42 -35.76
N GLU A 33 -2.78 25.95 -36.86
CA GLU A 33 -2.19 25.79 -38.20
C GLU A 33 -0.78 26.37 -38.25
N ALA A 34 -0.59 27.56 -37.68
CA ALA A 34 0.71 28.20 -37.51
C ALA A 34 0.76 28.97 -36.18
N VAL A 35 1.92 28.97 -35.56
CA VAL A 35 2.28 29.82 -34.42
C VAL A 35 3.48 30.63 -34.83
N ASP A 36 3.39 31.95 -34.68
CA ASP A 36 4.50 32.89 -34.81
C ASP A 36 4.39 33.89 -33.66
N ILE A 37 5.30 33.76 -32.70
CA ILE A 37 5.39 34.62 -31.52
C ILE A 37 6.79 35.19 -31.49
N ASP A 38 6.91 36.52 -31.57
CA ASP A 38 8.14 37.24 -31.30
C ASP A 38 7.86 38.47 -30.44
N GLN A 39 8.09 38.35 -29.13
CA GLN A 39 7.75 39.39 -28.17
C GLN A 39 8.82 39.54 -27.09
N VAL A 40 9.05 40.79 -26.68
CA VAL A 40 9.91 41.14 -25.55
C VAL A 40 9.05 41.32 -24.30
N ALA A 41 9.44 40.66 -23.20
CA ALA A 41 8.79 40.75 -21.90
C ALA A 41 9.78 41.15 -20.81
N LYS A 42 9.24 41.69 -19.72
CA LYS A 42 10.02 42.08 -18.53
C LYS A 42 10.26 40.89 -17.62
N ILE A 43 11.45 40.82 -17.05
CA ILE A 43 11.79 39.83 -16.03
C ILE A 43 10.93 40.06 -14.80
N GLY A 44 10.36 38.97 -14.26
CA GLY A 44 9.52 39.00 -13.06
C GLY A 44 8.02 39.17 -13.34
N GLU A 45 7.64 39.68 -14.50
CA GLU A 45 6.24 39.72 -14.96
C GLU A 45 5.89 38.46 -15.77
N PRO A 46 4.63 37.99 -15.70
CA PRO A 46 4.19 36.88 -16.54
C PRO A 46 4.20 37.30 -18.01
N PHE A 47 4.81 36.47 -18.85
CA PHE A 47 4.63 36.53 -20.28
C PHE A 47 3.23 36.05 -20.62
N VAL A 48 2.51 36.83 -21.42
CA VAL A 48 1.18 36.50 -21.94
C VAL A 48 1.20 36.76 -23.44
N GLY A 49 1.23 35.69 -24.22
CA GLY A 49 1.08 35.68 -25.67
C GLY A 49 -0.18 34.92 -26.09
N ASP A 50 -0.39 34.82 -27.40
CA ASP A 50 -1.51 34.05 -27.93
C ASP A 50 -1.33 32.55 -27.63
N HIS A 51 -2.31 31.94 -26.97
CA HIS A 51 -2.30 30.54 -26.52
C HIS A 51 -1.10 30.12 -25.61
N LEU A 52 -0.30 31.06 -25.10
CA LEU A 52 0.90 30.79 -24.30
C LEU A 52 1.06 31.79 -23.16
N SER A 53 1.10 31.31 -21.92
CA SER A 53 1.35 32.15 -20.74
C SER A 53 2.26 31.44 -19.76
N PHE A 54 3.33 32.11 -19.33
CA PHE A 54 4.29 31.56 -18.37
C PHE A 54 5.07 32.67 -17.66
N LYS A 55 5.71 32.33 -16.53
CA LYS A 55 6.66 33.21 -15.84
C LYS A 55 8.01 32.52 -15.80
N ILE A 56 9.07 33.22 -16.24
CA ILE A 56 10.45 32.76 -16.09
C ILE A 56 11.09 33.51 -14.93
N GLU A 57 11.73 32.76 -14.05
CA GLU A 57 12.60 33.29 -13.03
C GLU A 57 14.05 33.07 -13.45
N PHE A 58 14.88 34.09 -13.26
CA PHE A 58 16.30 34.05 -13.60
C PHE A 58 17.12 34.07 -12.31
N PRO A 59 17.46 32.89 -11.76
CA PRO A 59 18.35 32.79 -10.60
C PRO A 59 19.67 33.54 -10.81
N GLU A 60 20.11 34.30 -9.81
CA GLU A 60 21.34 35.10 -9.86
C GLU A 60 22.62 34.24 -9.87
N ASP A 61 22.53 33.03 -9.31
CA ASP A 61 23.63 32.05 -9.25
C ASP A 61 23.94 31.39 -10.60
N ARG A 62 23.09 31.61 -11.62
CA ARG A 62 23.27 31.04 -12.95
C ARG A 62 23.94 32.00 -13.93
N ARG A 63 24.90 31.46 -14.68
CA ARG A 63 25.50 32.13 -15.84
C ARG A 63 24.70 31.82 -17.09
N TYR A 64 24.19 32.86 -17.73
CA TYR A 64 23.49 32.77 -19.01
C TYR A 64 24.42 33.27 -20.11
N ASN A 65 24.69 32.43 -21.09
CA ASN A 65 25.52 32.80 -22.23
C ASN A 65 24.69 33.65 -23.20
N LYS A 66 25.28 34.70 -23.77
CA LYS A 66 24.61 35.57 -24.74
C LYS A 66 24.44 34.88 -26.10
N ASP A 67 25.32 33.94 -26.41
CA ASP A 67 25.36 33.22 -27.69
C ASP A 67 24.68 31.85 -27.61
N SER A 68 23.82 31.65 -26.61
CA SER A 68 23.11 30.39 -26.42
C SER A 68 21.62 30.63 -26.33
N ASP A 69 20.89 29.87 -27.14
CA ASP A 69 19.44 29.82 -27.09
C ASP A 69 19.00 28.85 -26.00
N TYR A 70 18.06 29.31 -25.16
CA TYR A 70 17.47 28.51 -24.10
C TYR A 70 16.03 28.22 -24.47
N TYR A 71 15.67 26.94 -24.45
CA TYR A 71 14.32 26.48 -24.74
C TYR A 71 13.81 25.59 -23.61
N PHE A 72 12.49 25.50 -23.51
CA PHE A 72 11.81 24.54 -22.66
C PHE A 72 10.72 23.87 -23.48
N TYR A 73 10.36 22.66 -23.09
CA TYR A 73 9.26 21.91 -23.69
C TYR A 73 8.30 21.50 -22.59
N ILE A 74 7.01 21.54 -22.92
CA ILE A 74 5.96 21.03 -22.04
C ILE A 74 5.79 19.55 -22.32
N ASN A 75 5.96 18.74 -21.29
CA ASN A 75 5.73 17.31 -21.39
C ASN A 75 4.35 16.99 -20.82
N SER A 76 3.56 16.17 -21.54
CA SER A 76 2.33 15.63 -20.98
C SER A 76 2.62 14.73 -19.80
N LEU A 77 1.72 14.71 -18.81
CA LEU A 77 1.86 13.86 -17.63
C LEU A 77 2.02 12.38 -18.02
N ASP A 78 1.23 11.87 -18.96
CA ASP A 78 1.31 10.48 -19.42
C ASP A 78 2.68 10.12 -20.01
N ALA A 79 3.23 11.00 -20.86
CA ALA A 79 4.56 10.81 -21.41
C ALA A 79 5.63 10.81 -20.30
N LEU A 80 5.50 11.70 -19.32
CA LEU A 80 6.39 11.73 -18.17
C LEU A 80 6.29 10.44 -17.36
N VAL A 81 5.09 9.95 -17.06
CA VAL A 81 4.89 8.70 -16.31
C VAL A 81 5.57 7.54 -17.03
N LYS A 82 5.33 7.38 -18.34
CA LYS A 82 5.97 6.31 -19.14
C LYS A 82 7.49 6.43 -19.17
N MET A 83 8.00 7.64 -19.37
CA MET A 83 9.44 7.90 -19.37
C MET A 83 10.05 7.54 -18.03
N TYR A 84 9.48 8.07 -16.93
CA TYR A 84 9.97 7.83 -15.58
C TYR A 84 9.91 6.36 -15.19
N GLN A 85 8.85 5.64 -15.56
CA GLN A 85 8.78 4.18 -15.39
C GLN A 85 9.89 3.47 -16.16
N ALA A 86 10.17 3.86 -17.40
CA ALA A 86 11.18 3.22 -18.23
C ALA A 86 12.62 3.45 -17.73
N ILE A 87 12.91 4.62 -17.18
CA ILE A 87 14.26 4.97 -16.68
C ILE A 87 14.49 4.61 -15.21
N THR A 88 13.44 4.23 -14.48
CA THR A 88 13.57 3.79 -13.09
C THR A 88 13.97 2.32 -13.07
N LEU A 89 15.16 2.05 -12.56
CA LEU A 89 15.65 0.71 -12.29
C LEU A 89 15.22 0.27 -10.90
N ALA A 90 14.68 -0.93 -10.77
CA ALA A 90 14.34 -1.56 -9.51
C ALA A 90 14.86 -2.98 -9.51
N GLU A 91 15.90 -3.25 -8.72
CA GLU A 91 16.57 -4.54 -8.69
C GLU A 91 16.73 -5.04 -7.25
N PRO A 92 16.55 -6.34 -7.00
CA PRO A 92 16.86 -6.91 -5.69
C PRO A 92 18.36 -6.77 -5.43
N MET A 93 18.73 -6.40 -4.19
CA MET A 93 20.14 -6.27 -3.81
C MET A 93 20.87 -7.63 -3.87
N SER A 94 20.15 -8.73 -3.69
CA SER A 94 20.60 -10.10 -3.96
C SER A 94 19.39 -11.06 -4.01
N ASP A 95 19.57 -12.25 -4.58
CA ASP A 95 18.50 -13.26 -4.72
C ASP A 95 17.87 -13.69 -3.39
N ALA A 96 18.59 -13.53 -2.28
CA ALA A 96 18.13 -13.85 -0.93
C ALA A 96 17.73 -12.62 -0.09
N SER A 97 17.79 -11.41 -0.67
CA SER A 97 17.53 -10.17 0.04
C SER A 97 16.13 -9.64 -0.25
N ASN A 98 15.42 -9.24 0.82
CA ASN A 98 14.17 -8.49 0.73
C ASN A 98 14.39 -6.99 0.51
N ILE A 99 15.62 -6.56 0.21
CA ILE A 99 15.96 -5.17 -0.06
C ILE A 99 15.97 -4.95 -1.57
N VAL A 100 15.20 -3.97 -2.02
CA VAL A 100 15.17 -3.50 -3.40
C VAL A 100 15.98 -2.22 -3.50
N THR A 101 16.90 -2.17 -4.45
CA THR A 101 17.66 -0.98 -4.80
C THR A 101 16.96 -0.26 -5.94
N LEU A 102 16.71 1.04 -5.76
CA LEU A 102 16.14 1.89 -6.80
C LEU A 102 17.23 2.78 -7.40
N GLY A 103 17.27 2.85 -8.73
CA GLY A 103 18.20 3.68 -9.48
C GLY A 103 17.47 4.48 -10.54
N ILE A 104 17.96 5.69 -10.82
CA ILE A 104 17.45 6.52 -11.92
C ILE A 104 18.59 7.39 -12.45
N VAL A 105 18.60 7.63 -13.76
CA VAL A 105 19.57 8.49 -14.43
C VAL A 105 18.86 9.65 -15.09
N GLY A 106 19.41 10.85 -14.95
CA GLY A 106 18.93 12.01 -15.68
C GLY A 106 19.77 13.26 -15.42
N GLU A 107 19.56 14.28 -16.25
CA GLU A 107 20.39 15.50 -16.28
C GLU A 107 20.33 16.29 -14.97
N VAL A 108 19.15 16.35 -14.34
CA VAL A 108 18.92 17.15 -13.12
C VAL A 108 18.79 16.23 -11.91
N VAL A 109 19.90 16.02 -11.20
CA VAL A 109 19.99 15.12 -10.04
C VAL A 109 18.94 15.42 -8.97
N SER A 110 18.68 16.70 -8.67
CA SER A 110 17.68 17.09 -7.68
C SER A 110 16.26 16.68 -8.07
N LYS A 111 15.91 16.78 -9.35
CA LYS A 111 14.61 16.34 -9.89
C LYS A 111 14.46 14.83 -9.72
N GLN A 112 15.52 14.08 -10.01
CA GLN A 112 15.50 12.62 -9.90
C GLN A 112 15.42 12.14 -8.45
N ARG A 113 16.13 12.80 -7.53
CA ARG A 113 15.99 12.55 -6.09
C ARG A 113 14.56 12.77 -5.61
N ASN A 114 13.98 13.93 -5.91
CA ASN A 114 12.60 14.24 -5.51
C ASN A 114 11.58 13.23 -6.05
N TYR A 115 11.78 12.77 -7.29
CA TYR A 115 10.96 11.72 -7.87
C TYR A 115 11.08 10.41 -7.10
N LEU A 116 12.30 9.92 -6.83
CA LEU A 116 12.50 8.67 -6.07
C LEU A 116 11.95 8.76 -4.65
N ASP A 117 12.17 9.88 -3.96
CA ASP A 117 11.65 10.11 -2.61
C ASP A 117 10.12 10.06 -2.60
N LYS A 118 9.48 10.72 -3.58
CA LYS A 118 8.02 10.70 -3.68
C LYS A 118 7.47 9.35 -4.12
N LEU A 119 8.17 8.64 -5.00
CA LEU A 119 7.84 7.28 -5.42
C LEU A 119 7.84 6.34 -4.19
N MET A 120 8.89 6.39 -3.37
CA MET A 120 8.99 5.60 -2.15
C MET A 120 7.88 5.93 -1.13
N SER A 121 7.64 7.21 -0.84
CA SER A 121 6.56 7.63 0.06
C SER A 121 5.19 7.13 -0.41
N THR A 122 4.89 7.30 -1.70
CA THR A 122 3.60 6.88 -2.28
C THR A 122 3.46 5.35 -2.27
N TYR A 123 4.55 4.62 -2.52
CA TYR A 123 4.56 3.16 -2.45
C TYR A 123 4.27 2.66 -1.04
N ILE A 124 4.94 3.21 -0.02
CA ILE A 124 4.74 2.84 1.39
C ILE A 124 3.30 3.11 1.83
N GLU A 125 2.76 4.29 1.51
CA GLU A 125 1.37 4.65 1.79
C GLU A 125 0.39 3.69 1.10
N GLY A 126 0.65 3.34 -0.16
CA GLY A 126 -0.16 2.41 -0.93
C GLY A 126 -0.17 0.99 -0.35
N GLU A 127 1.00 0.49 0.08
CA GLU A 127 1.10 -0.83 0.71
C GLU A 127 0.38 -0.88 2.06
N LEU A 128 0.52 0.18 2.89
CA LEU A 128 -0.21 0.29 4.15
C LEU A 128 -1.73 0.25 3.92
N TYR A 129 -2.21 0.99 2.92
CA TYR A 129 -3.62 1.00 2.55
C TYR A 129 -4.10 -0.38 2.08
N LYS A 130 -3.34 -1.08 1.23
CA LYS A 130 -3.67 -2.44 0.77
C LYS A 130 -3.76 -3.42 1.94
N GLN A 131 -2.82 -3.35 2.88
CA GLN A 131 -2.84 -4.19 4.08
C GLN A 131 -4.08 -3.92 4.93
N GLN A 132 -4.44 -2.65 5.14
CA GLN A 132 -5.67 -2.28 5.85
C GLN A 132 -6.92 -2.86 5.17
N GLN A 133 -7.01 -2.75 3.84
CA GLN A 133 -8.12 -3.32 3.07
C GLN A 133 -8.19 -4.85 3.17
N LYS A 134 -7.04 -5.52 3.17
CA LYS A 134 -6.96 -6.97 3.37
C LYS A 134 -7.46 -7.36 4.75
N GLY A 135 -7.06 -6.65 5.80
CA GLY A 135 -7.56 -6.85 7.16
C GLY A 135 -9.09 -6.72 7.27
N LEU A 136 -9.67 -5.66 6.69
CA LEU A 136 -11.13 -5.48 6.64
C LEU A 136 -11.84 -6.62 5.91
N LYS A 137 -11.30 -7.07 4.78
CA LYS A 137 -11.85 -8.21 4.03
C LYS A 137 -11.79 -9.51 4.84
N THR A 138 -10.71 -9.74 5.59
CA THR A 138 -10.58 -10.90 6.47
C THR A 138 -11.60 -10.86 7.60
N ILE A 139 -11.84 -9.70 8.21
CA ILE A 139 -12.89 -9.53 9.24
C ILE A 139 -14.26 -9.86 8.64
N ASN A 140 -14.61 -9.26 7.50
CA ASN A 140 -15.88 -9.53 6.82
C ASN A 140 -16.05 -11.02 6.45
N PHE A 141 -14.97 -11.68 6.03
CA PHE A 141 -14.99 -13.11 5.75
C PHE A 141 -15.34 -13.92 7.01
N ILE A 142 -14.70 -13.62 8.14
CA ILE A 142 -14.99 -14.27 9.44
C ILE A 142 -16.44 -14.02 9.86
N ASP A 143 -16.92 -12.77 9.77
CA ASP A 143 -18.29 -12.41 10.16
C ASP A 143 -19.33 -13.18 9.33
N ASN A 144 -19.09 -13.32 8.02
CA ASN A 144 -19.96 -14.11 7.14
C ASN A 144 -19.94 -15.61 7.50
N GLN A 145 -18.79 -16.17 7.85
CA GLN A 145 -18.71 -17.57 8.30
C GLN A 145 -19.48 -17.78 9.61
N ILE A 146 -19.38 -16.86 10.56
CA ILE A 146 -20.13 -16.93 11.83
C ILE A 146 -21.65 -16.82 11.58
N GLY A 147 -22.08 -15.92 10.68
CA GLY A 147 -23.48 -15.79 10.28
C GLY A 147 -24.01 -17.08 9.66
N SER A 148 -23.28 -17.65 8.68
CA SER A 148 -23.67 -18.90 8.00
C SER A 148 -23.76 -20.09 8.96
N VAL A 149 -22.83 -20.20 9.91
CA VAL A 149 -22.88 -21.24 10.96
C VAL A 149 -24.09 -21.01 11.88
N SER A 150 -24.36 -19.76 12.26
CA SER A 150 -25.51 -19.41 13.11
C SER A 150 -26.85 -19.74 12.43
N ASP A 151 -26.98 -19.46 11.13
CA ASP A 151 -28.19 -19.77 10.37
C ASP A 151 -28.36 -21.28 10.14
N SER A 152 -27.25 -22.00 9.91
CA SER A 152 -27.26 -23.47 9.83
C SER A 152 -27.74 -24.09 11.14
N LEU A 153 -27.27 -23.59 12.29
CA LEU A 153 -27.75 -24.02 13.61
C LEU A 153 -29.24 -23.73 13.81
N LYS A 154 -29.71 -22.53 13.47
CA LYS A 154 -31.15 -22.20 13.51
C LYS A 154 -31.98 -23.12 12.63
N GLN A 155 -31.48 -23.50 11.45
CA GLN A 155 -32.17 -24.44 10.59
C GLN A 155 -32.25 -25.83 11.22
N VAL A 156 -31.17 -26.31 11.87
CA VAL A 156 -31.17 -27.56 12.62
C VAL A 156 -32.15 -27.50 13.80
N GLU A 157 -32.18 -26.39 14.55
CA GLU A 157 -33.14 -26.17 15.65
C GLU A 157 -34.59 -26.08 15.16
N SER A 158 -34.85 -25.42 14.04
CA SER A 158 -36.18 -25.35 13.42
C SER A 158 -36.65 -26.73 12.96
N ARG A 159 -35.78 -27.53 12.32
CA ARG A 159 -36.08 -28.92 11.96
C ARG A 159 -36.37 -29.79 13.19
N TYR A 160 -35.76 -29.49 14.33
CA TYR A 160 -36.05 -30.15 15.60
C TYR A 160 -37.43 -29.73 16.16
N GLY A 161 -37.78 -28.45 16.08
CA GLY A 161 -39.06 -27.92 16.52
C GLY A 161 -40.26 -28.32 15.64
N GLU A 162 -40.02 -28.50 14.33
CA GLU A 162 -41.04 -28.90 13.35
C GLU A 162 -41.19 -30.43 13.21
N PHE A 163 -40.39 -31.24 13.92
CA PHE A 163 -40.52 -32.70 13.88
C PHE A 163 -41.85 -33.10 14.56
N PRO A 164 -42.86 -33.60 13.80
CA PRO A 164 -44.18 -33.84 14.37
C PRO A 164 -44.14 -35.06 15.28
N TRP A 165 -44.17 -34.84 16.60
CA TRP A 165 -44.28 -35.89 17.63
C TRP A 165 -45.52 -36.79 17.47
N TYR A 166 -46.43 -36.44 16.55
CA TYR A 166 -47.76 -37.03 16.47
C TYR A 166 -47.88 -38.21 15.48
N GLN A 167 -46.92 -38.46 14.58
CA GLN A 167 -47.20 -39.47 13.53
C GLN A 167 -45.97 -40.17 12.95
N TRP A 168 -45.23 -40.98 13.72
CA TRP A 168 -44.40 -42.03 13.10
C TRP A 168 -44.04 -43.21 14.03
N ARG A 169 -44.03 -44.41 13.42
CA ARG A 169 -43.96 -45.75 14.02
C ARG A 169 -42.65 -46.05 14.76
N HIS A 170 -42.80 -46.91 15.77
CA HIS A 170 -41.82 -47.40 16.73
C HIS A 170 -40.74 -48.32 16.10
N ASP A 171 -39.73 -47.76 15.41
CA ASP A 171 -38.41 -48.42 15.32
C ASP A 171 -37.29 -47.45 14.87
N GLU A 172 -37.58 -46.49 14.00
CA GLU A 172 -36.58 -45.53 13.45
C GLU A 172 -36.20 -44.37 14.40
N ARG A 173 -36.84 -44.26 15.58
CA ARG A 173 -36.67 -43.13 16.52
C ARG A 173 -35.27 -43.04 17.14
N TRP A 174 -34.63 -44.18 17.38
CA TRP A 174 -33.35 -44.21 18.10
C TRP A 174 -32.15 -43.85 17.23
N ASP A 175 -32.18 -44.16 15.93
CA ASP A 175 -31.06 -43.85 15.03
C ASP A 175 -31.04 -42.38 14.59
N HIS A 176 -32.19 -41.81 14.25
CA HIS A 176 -32.25 -40.40 13.82
C HIS A 176 -31.97 -39.42 14.96
N GLN A 177 -32.46 -39.68 16.17
CA GLN A 177 -32.19 -38.82 17.33
C GLN A 177 -30.72 -38.87 17.75
N ARG A 178 -30.05 -40.03 17.58
CA ARG A 178 -28.59 -40.15 17.76
C ARG A 178 -27.82 -39.39 16.69
N CYS A 179 -28.19 -39.52 15.41
CA CYS A 179 -27.54 -38.82 14.31
C CYS A 179 -27.64 -37.29 14.46
N LEU A 180 -28.81 -36.77 14.82
CA LEU A 180 -29.03 -35.34 15.03
C LEU A 180 -28.30 -34.81 16.29
N PHE A 181 -28.24 -35.60 17.36
CA PHE A 181 -27.45 -35.24 18.54
C PHE A 181 -25.95 -35.23 18.23
N GLN A 182 -25.47 -36.19 17.43
CA GLN A 182 -24.08 -36.21 16.96
C GLN A 182 -23.76 -35.01 16.08
N ASP A 183 -24.64 -34.64 15.15
CA ASP A 183 -24.45 -33.44 14.32
C ASP A 183 -24.47 -32.15 15.15
N ARG A 184 -25.39 -32.03 16.11
CA ARG A 184 -25.42 -30.89 17.04
C ARG A 184 -24.14 -30.82 17.87
N SER A 185 -23.68 -31.94 18.41
CA SER A 185 -22.43 -32.01 19.17
C SER A 185 -21.24 -31.58 18.31
N ARG A 186 -21.15 -32.10 17.08
CA ARG A 186 -20.10 -31.72 16.12
C ARG A 186 -20.10 -30.22 15.82
N LEU A 187 -21.28 -29.63 15.60
CA LEU A 187 -21.41 -28.19 15.31
C LEU A 187 -21.04 -27.32 16.52
N GLU A 188 -21.38 -27.75 17.74
CA GLU A 188 -20.94 -27.06 18.96
C GLU A 188 -19.42 -27.16 19.15
N ASP A 189 -18.81 -28.31 18.84
CA ASP A 189 -17.37 -28.49 18.86
C ASP A 189 -16.68 -27.58 17.82
N GLU A 190 -17.20 -27.52 16.59
CA GLU A 190 -16.71 -26.62 15.54
C GLU A 190 -16.83 -25.14 15.94
N ARG A 191 -17.97 -24.74 16.50
CA ARG A 191 -18.20 -23.37 17.01
C ARG A 191 -17.22 -23.03 18.13
N SER A 192 -17.02 -23.94 19.08
CA SER A 192 -16.07 -23.75 20.18
C SER A 192 -14.65 -23.56 19.65
N ALA A 193 -14.23 -24.37 18.69
CA ALA A 193 -12.92 -24.25 18.04
C ALA A 193 -12.74 -22.90 17.33
N VAL A 194 -13.75 -22.45 16.57
CA VAL A 194 -13.72 -21.15 15.89
C VAL A 194 -13.72 -19.97 16.87
N MET A 195 -14.50 -20.04 17.95
CA MET A 195 -14.52 -19.00 18.98
C MET A 195 -13.17 -18.90 19.71
N GLN A 196 -12.55 -20.03 20.04
CA GLN A 196 -11.21 -20.07 20.65
C GLN A 196 -10.17 -19.44 19.72
N LYS A 197 -10.17 -19.81 18.42
CA LYS A 197 -9.31 -19.18 17.40
C LYS A 197 -9.49 -17.67 17.35
N ARG A 198 -10.75 -17.19 17.34
CA ARG A 198 -11.05 -15.75 17.32
C ARG A 198 -10.53 -15.04 18.56
N GLN A 199 -10.78 -15.60 19.74
CA GLN A 199 -10.35 -15.00 21.01
C GLN A 199 -8.83 -14.90 21.07
N TYR A 200 -8.12 -15.95 20.66
CA TYR A 200 -6.67 -15.97 20.64
C TYR A 200 -6.09 -14.96 19.64
N CYS A 201 -6.62 -14.89 18.42
CA CYS A 201 -6.23 -13.88 17.44
C CYS A 201 -6.49 -12.46 17.95
N ALA A 202 -7.62 -12.22 18.63
CA ALA A 202 -7.94 -10.92 19.22
C ALA A 202 -6.93 -10.53 20.31
N THR A 203 -6.54 -11.46 21.19
CA THR A 203 -5.54 -11.22 22.24
C THR A 203 -4.15 -10.92 21.64
N ILE A 204 -3.75 -11.62 20.57
CA ILE A 204 -2.49 -11.30 19.87
C ILE A 204 -2.55 -9.91 19.24
N LEU A 205 -3.65 -9.56 18.56
CA LEU A 205 -3.81 -8.26 17.93
C LEU A 205 -3.78 -7.12 18.95
N GLU A 206 -4.39 -7.31 20.12
CA GLU A 206 -4.36 -6.34 21.22
C GLU A 206 -2.93 -6.14 21.75
N LYS A 207 -2.21 -7.24 22.02
CA LYS A 207 -0.81 -7.19 22.45
C LYS A 207 0.11 -6.56 21.41
N LEU A 208 -0.13 -6.83 20.12
CA LEU A 208 0.58 -6.18 19.03
C LEU A 208 0.37 -4.66 19.10
N ARG A 209 -0.87 -4.20 19.26
CA ARG A 209 -1.20 -2.77 19.30
C ARG A 209 -0.62 -2.06 20.53
N SER A 210 -0.64 -2.68 21.70
CA SER A 210 -0.12 -2.07 22.93
C SER A 210 1.40 -1.99 22.99
N SER A 211 2.12 -2.63 22.05
CA SER A 211 3.59 -2.75 22.06
C SER A 211 4.10 -3.36 23.37
N GLU A 212 3.27 -4.16 24.03
CA GLU A 212 3.63 -4.90 25.22
C GLU A 212 4.61 -6.02 24.89
N ASP A 213 5.34 -6.43 25.91
CA ASP A 213 6.33 -7.48 25.84
C ASP A 213 5.72 -8.83 25.40
N PHE A 214 6.14 -9.29 24.22
CA PHE A 214 5.66 -10.54 23.59
C PHE A 214 6.31 -11.81 24.17
N ARG A 215 7.28 -11.67 25.08
CA ARG A 215 8.01 -12.81 25.67
C ARG A 215 7.12 -13.79 26.44
N ASN A 216 5.90 -13.38 26.83
CA ASN A 216 4.96 -14.18 27.62
C ASN A 216 3.69 -14.60 26.86
N VAL A 217 3.67 -14.56 25.53
CA VAL A 217 2.51 -15.04 24.76
C VAL A 217 2.49 -16.57 24.74
N ALA A 218 1.41 -17.15 25.24
CA ALA A 218 1.19 -18.59 25.21
C ALA A 218 1.07 -19.08 23.75
N ALA A 219 1.72 -20.20 23.43
CA ALA A 219 1.66 -20.80 22.10
C ALA A 219 0.21 -21.21 21.75
N PRO A 220 -0.25 -21.06 20.50
CA PRO A 220 -1.65 -21.33 20.12
C PRO A 220 -2.06 -22.78 20.42
N SER A 221 -1.13 -23.71 20.25
CA SER A 221 -1.31 -25.13 20.54
C SER A 221 -1.63 -25.40 22.02
N SER A 222 -1.11 -24.58 22.94
CA SER A 222 -1.40 -24.68 24.38
C SER A 222 -2.80 -24.18 24.75
N SER A 223 -3.46 -23.42 23.84
CA SER A 223 -4.83 -22.94 23.98
C SER A 223 -5.84 -23.75 23.17
N GLY A 224 -5.47 -24.96 22.70
CA GLY A 224 -6.36 -25.85 21.95
C GLY A 224 -6.54 -25.49 20.47
N ILE A 225 -5.71 -24.58 19.93
CA ILE A 225 -5.77 -24.15 18.53
C ILE A 225 -4.72 -24.94 17.73
N ASP A 226 -5.19 -25.93 16.99
CA ASP A 226 -4.37 -26.70 16.05
C ASP A 226 -4.41 -26.04 14.66
N ASP A 227 -3.63 -24.97 14.50
CA ASP A 227 -3.38 -24.33 13.22
C ASP A 227 -1.86 -24.21 13.01
N PRO A 228 -1.27 -25.05 12.12
CA PRO A 228 0.17 -25.11 11.95
C PRO A 228 0.75 -23.80 11.38
N VAL A 229 -0.03 -23.02 10.62
CA VAL A 229 0.42 -21.73 10.07
C VAL A 229 0.45 -20.69 11.17
N LEU A 230 -0.62 -20.59 11.97
CA LEU A 230 -0.69 -19.66 13.09
C LEU A 230 0.39 -19.97 14.15
N ASN A 231 0.60 -21.25 14.45
CA ASN A 231 1.64 -21.70 15.38
C ASN A 231 3.03 -21.30 14.91
N ASN A 232 3.33 -21.51 13.62
CA ASN A 232 4.60 -21.12 13.05
C ASN A 232 4.82 -19.60 13.10
N LEU A 233 3.80 -18.81 12.79
CA LEU A 233 3.86 -17.35 12.85
C LEU A 233 4.09 -16.83 14.28
N VAL A 234 3.40 -17.39 15.27
CA VAL A 234 3.59 -16.99 16.69
C VAL A 234 4.98 -17.38 17.20
N ILE A 235 5.49 -18.55 16.84
CA ILE A 235 6.85 -18.98 17.21
C ILE A 235 7.90 -18.04 16.58
N GLN A 236 7.75 -17.68 15.30
CA GLN A 236 8.66 -16.73 14.65
C GLN A 236 8.60 -15.34 15.31
N LEU A 237 7.39 -14.88 15.65
CA LEU A 237 7.20 -13.59 16.32
C LEU A 237 7.87 -13.56 17.70
N THR A 238 7.67 -14.60 18.54
CA THR A 238 8.28 -14.64 19.88
C THR A 238 9.80 -14.74 19.82
N GLN A 239 10.37 -15.48 18.87
CA GLN A 239 11.81 -15.53 18.62
C GLN A 239 12.39 -14.16 18.25
N LEU A 240 11.76 -13.46 17.31
CA LEU A 240 12.20 -12.12 16.89
C LEU A 240 12.16 -11.10 18.03
N TYR A 241 11.14 -11.15 18.88
CA TYR A 241 11.06 -10.29 20.07
C TYR A 241 12.11 -10.64 21.13
N ALA A 242 12.41 -11.93 21.32
CA ALA A 242 13.46 -12.37 22.23
C ALA A 242 14.85 -11.92 21.76
N ASP A 243 15.14 -12.05 20.46
CA ASP A 243 16.40 -11.61 19.86
C ASP A 243 16.57 -10.09 19.92
N LEU A 244 15.49 -9.34 19.67
CA LEU A 244 15.48 -7.88 19.80
C LEU A 244 15.77 -7.45 21.25
N ALA A 245 15.15 -8.11 22.24
CA ALA A 245 15.41 -7.83 23.64
C ALA A 245 16.86 -8.12 24.04
N ALA A 246 17.46 -9.21 23.54
CA ALA A 246 18.85 -9.56 23.78
C ALA A 246 19.83 -8.55 23.15
N GLN A 247 19.57 -8.07 21.93
CA GLN A 247 20.44 -7.11 21.24
C GLN A 247 20.33 -5.68 21.80
N ASN A 248 19.15 -5.27 22.28
CA ASN A 248 18.97 -3.99 22.97
C ASN A 248 19.75 -3.89 24.29
N LEU A 249 20.05 -5.03 24.93
CA LEU A 249 20.91 -5.09 26.10
C LEU A 249 22.42 -5.03 25.76
N SER A 250 22.80 -5.39 24.52
CA SER A 250 24.19 -5.61 24.12
C SER A 250 24.80 -4.50 23.26
N THR A 251 24.03 -3.61 22.63
CA THR A 251 24.58 -2.64 21.65
C THR A 251 23.84 -1.30 21.60
N MET A 252 24.59 -0.21 21.33
CA MET A 252 24.05 1.12 21.02
C MET A 252 23.06 1.05 19.83
N LYS A 253 21.94 1.77 19.95
CA LYS A 253 20.71 1.83 19.09
C LYS A 253 20.86 1.92 17.55
N SER A 254 22.06 1.85 16.98
CA SER A 254 22.33 2.04 15.54
C SER A 254 22.89 0.78 14.87
N ASN A 255 22.57 -0.42 15.36
CA ASN A 255 22.99 -1.68 14.74
C ASN A 255 22.02 -2.06 13.59
N PRO A 256 22.52 -2.26 12.34
CA PRO A 256 21.70 -2.68 11.20
C PRO A 256 20.88 -3.96 11.43
N THR A 257 21.33 -4.86 12.30
CA THR A 257 20.61 -6.08 12.68
C THR A 257 19.31 -5.79 13.44
N ILE A 258 19.33 -4.77 14.31
CA ILE A 258 18.15 -4.33 15.08
C ILE A 258 17.09 -3.75 14.14
N ILE A 259 17.49 -2.91 13.18
CA ILE A 259 16.59 -2.32 12.18
C ILE A 259 15.95 -3.41 11.28
N ALA A 260 16.73 -4.41 10.88
CA ALA A 260 16.21 -5.54 10.09
C ALA A 260 15.21 -6.39 10.89
N MET A 261 15.45 -6.60 12.18
CA MET A 261 14.53 -7.30 13.09
C MET A 261 13.27 -6.50 13.36
N GLU A 262 13.36 -5.19 13.62
CA GLU A 262 12.21 -4.30 13.76
C GLU A 262 11.31 -4.31 12.51
N ARG A 263 11.90 -4.31 11.31
CA ARG A 263 11.15 -4.46 10.06
C ARG A 263 10.47 -5.83 9.93
N LYS A 264 11.14 -6.92 10.31
CA LYS A 264 10.52 -8.26 10.33
C LYS A 264 9.36 -8.32 11.33
N ILE A 265 9.52 -7.73 12.52
CA ILE A 265 8.45 -7.63 13.53
C ILE A 265 7.28 -6.80 12.99
N GLN A 266 7.55 -5.67 12.33
CA GLN A 266 6.50 -4.88 11.69
C GLN A 266 5.75 -5.66 10.60
N ASN A 267 6.46 -6.44 9.78
CA ASN A 267 5.84 -7.29 8.76
C ASN A 267 4.93 -8.38 9.36
N ILE A 268 5.27 -8.96 10.51
CA ILE A 268 4.42 -9.95 11.17
C ILE A 268 3.28 -9.27 11.96
N LYS A 269 3.51 -8.05 12.45
CA LYS A 269 2.52 -7.24 13.18
C LYS A 269 1.37 -6.76 12.30
N VAL A 270 1.57 -6.72 10.98
CA VAL A 270 0.59 -6.26 10.00
C VAL A 270 0.38 -7.35 8.92
N PRO A 271 -0.34 -8.45 9.23
CA PRO A 271 -0.70 -9.45 8.23
C PRO A 271 -1.82 -8.99 7.26
#